data_AF-X0XWP0-F1
#
_entry.id   AF-X0XWP0-F1
#
_cell.length_a   1.000
_cell.length_b   1.000
_cell.length_c   1.000
_cell.angle_alpha   90.00
_cell.angle_beta   90.00
_cell.angle_gamma   90.00
#
_symmetry.space_group_name_H-M   'P 1'
#
loop_
_entity.id
_entity.type
_entity.pdbx_description
1 polymer ?
#
loop_
_entity_poly.entity_id
_entity_poly.type
_entity_poly.pdbx_seq_one_letter_code
_entity_poly.pdbx_strand_id
1 'polypeptide(L)' 'IVLKDNLVIETLKHFKDDVREVKTGLECGIKIAGFDDVKVDDVFDFYEIVKVARTL' A
#
# COMPACT_ATOMS: atom_id res chain seq x y z
N ILE A 1 -11.61 -14.26 4.50
CA ILE A 1 -10.94 -13.32 3.57
C ILE A 1 -11.86 -12.12 3.43
N VAL A 2 -11.54 -11.01 4.09
CA VAL A 2 -12.29 -9.76 3.96
C VAL A 2 -11.58 -8.96 2.87
N LEU A 3 -12.17 -8.88 1.68
CA LEU A 3 -11.63 -8.07 0.59
C LEU A 3 -12.17 -6.64 0.76
N LYS A 4 -11.27 -5.69 1.01
CA LYS A 4 -11.58 -4.25 1.02
C LYS A 4 -10.88 -3.60 -0.16
N ASP A 5 -11.65 -3.32 -1.20
CA ASP A 5 -11.18 -2.64 -2.39
C ASP A 5 -11.13 -1.12 -2.16
N ASN A 6 -10.17 -0.44 -2.82
CA ASN A 6 -9.99 1.03 -2.80
C ASN A 6 -9.53 1.62 -1.45
N LEU A 7 -8.62 0.94 -0.76
CA LEU A 7 -7.94 1.48 0.42
C LEU A 7 -6.81 2.43 0.01
N VAL A 8 -6.79 3.62 0.62
CA VAL A 8 -5.74 4.61 0.42
C VAL A 8 -4.72 4.49 1.55
N ILE A 9 -3.44 4.42 1.18
CA ILE A 9 -2.34 4.48 2.15
C ILE A 9 -2.33 5.89 2.75
N GLU A 10 -2.56 5.98 4.06
CA GLU A 10 -2.54 7.24 4.81
C GLU A 10 -1.10 7.67 5.10
N THR A 11 -0.23 6.71 5.43
CA THR A 11 1.17 7.01 5.77
C THR A 11 2.04 5.80 5.48
N LEU A 12 3.21 6.04 4.90
CA LEU A 12 4.26 5.05 4.73
C LEU A 12 5.52 5.54 5.43
N LYS A 13 5.96 4.79 6.45
CA LYS A 13 7.14 5.11 7.25
C LYS A 13 8.16 4.01 7.13
N HIS A 14 9.40 4.40 6.86
CA HIS A 14 10.55 3.53 7.00
C HIS A 14 11.25 3.88 8.31
N PHE A 15 11.06 3.04 9.33
CA PHE A 15 11.54 3.29 10.70
C PHE A 15 10.99 4.61 11.28
N LYS A 16 11.76 5.70 11.21
CA LYS A 16 11.39 7.03 11.74
C LYS A 16 11.18 8.07 10.65
N ASP A 17 11.46 7.73 9.39
CA ASP A 17 11.35 8.65 8.26
C ASP A 17 10.06 8.38 7.47
N ASP A 18 9.37 9.46 7.13
CA ASP A 18 8.25 9.45 6.19
C ASP A 18 8.79 9.32 4.78
N VAL A 19 8.48 8.21 4.12
CA VAL A 19 8.99 7.89 2.78
C VAL A 19 7.83 7.73 1.81
N ARG A 20 8.07 8.08 0.54
CA ARG A 20 7.05 7.97 -0.51
C ARG A 20 7.00 6.58 -1.11
N GLU A 21 8.13 5.89 -1.14
CA GLU A 21 8.30 4.59 -1.76
C GLU A 21 9.25 3.75 -0.92
N VAL A 22 9.04 2.44 -0.98
CA VAL A 22 9.83 1.46 -0.25
C VAL A 22 10.23 0.35 -1.19
N LYS A 23 11.48 -0.08 -1.09
CA LYS A 23 11.98 -1.20 -1.89
C LYS A 23 11.58 -2.51 -1.26
N THR A 24 11.43 -3.53 -2.11
CA THR A 24 11.20 -4.91 -1.67
C THR A 24 12.32 -5.36 -0.75
N GLY A 25 11.96 -6.02 0.35
CA GLY A 25 12.90 -6.53 1.36
C GLY A 25 13.28 -5.54 2.46
N LEU A 26 12.66 -4.36 2.51
CA LEU A 26 12.80 -3.42 3.62
C LEU A 26 11.60 -3.50 4.57
N GLU A 27 11.85 -3.32 5.86
CA GLU A 27 10.79 -3.20 6.86
C GLU A 27 10.14 -1.82 6.82
N CYS A 28 8.82 -1.78 6.78
CA CYS A 28 8.06 -0.56 6.55
C CYS A 28 6.78 -0.60 7.38
N GLY A 29 6.47 0.52 8.02
CA GLY A 29 5.18 0.76 8.65
C GLY A 29 4.22 1.36 7.62
N ILE A 30 3.15 0.63 7.30
CA ILE A 30 2.09 1.13 6.42
C ILE A 30 0.87 1.40 7.30
N LYS A 31 0.33 2.62 7.20
CA LYS A 31 -0.95 2.99 7.79
C LYS A 31 -1.96 3.19 6.69
N ILE A 32 -3.09 2.51 6.76
CA ILE A 32 -4.15 2.58 5.77
C ILE A 32 -5.30 3.43 6.36
N ALA A 33 -5.81 4.37 5.57
CA ALA A 33 -6.92 5.22 6.01
C ALA A 33 -8.17 4.37 6.23
N GLY A 34 -8.67 4.33 7.47
CA GLY A 34 -9.86 3.55 7.82
C GLY A 34 -9.65 2.04 7.95
N PHE A 35 -8.40 1.59 8.10
CA PHE A 35 -8.07 0.19 8.33
C PHE A 35 -6.97 0.03 9.39
N ASP A 36 -7.35 -0.43 10.57
CA ASP A 36 -6.47 -0.62 11.74
C ASP A 36 -6.21 -2.10 12.08
N ASP A 37 -6.98 -3.04 11.51
CA ASP A 37 -6.89 -4.49 11.82
C ASP A 37 -6.03 -5.22 10.76
N VAL A 38 -4.78 -4.81 10.60
CA VAL A 38 -3.79 -5.56 9.79
C VAL A 38 -3.28 -6.74 10.63
N LYS A 39 -3.44 -7.96 10.13
CA LYS A 39 -2.94 -9.16 10.80
C LYS A 39 -1.79 -9.79 10.02
N VAL A 40 -0.95 -10.51 10.76
CA VAL A 40 0.06 -11.38 10.17
C VAL A 40 -0.70 -12.46 9.39
N ASP A 41 -0.39 -12.63 8.10
CA ASP A 41 -1.07 -13.44 7.07
C ASP A 41 -1.97 -12.67 6.07
N ASP A 42 -2.19 -11.35 6.27
CA ASP A 42 -2.83 -10.53 5.23
C ASP A 42 -1.89 -10.29 4.04
N VAL A 43 -2.40 -10.52 2.82
CA VAL A 43 -1.69 -10.25 1.56
C VAL A 43 -2.22 -8.97 0.96
N PHE A 44 -1.33 -7.99 0.77
CA PHE A 44 -1.64 -6.72 0.13
C PHE A 44 -1.14 -6.73 -1.31
N ASP A 45 -2.03 -6.39 -2.25
CA ASP A 45 -1.69 -6.18 -3.65
C ASP A 45 -1.85 -4.69 -3.97
N PHE A 46 -0.73 -4.04 -4.28
CA PHE A 46 -0.70 -2.61 -4.63
C PHE A 46 -0.55 -2.48 -6.13
N TYR A 47 -1.52 -1.84 -6.79
CA TYR A 47 -1.46 -1.55 -8.22
C TYR A 47 -1.49 -0.05 -8.47
N GLU A 48 -0.69 0.41 -9.42
CA GLU A 48 -0.76 1.77 -9.92
C GLU A 48 -1.73 1.83 -11.10
N ILE A 49 -2.69 2.76 -11.06
CA ILE A 49 -3.61 2.99 -12.17
C ILE A 49 -2.89 3.80 -13.25
N VAL A 50 -2.24 3.10 -14.18
CA VAL A 50 -1.60 3.72 -15.34
C VAL A 50 -2.63 3.88 -16.47
N LYS A 51 -2.91 5.12 -16.87
CA LYS A 51 -3.73 5.41 -18.06
C LYS A 51 -2.91 5.16 -19.32
N VAL A 52 -3.06 4.00 -19.93
CA VAL A 52 -2.45 3.70 -21.23
C VAL A 52 -3.32 4.33 -22.34
N ALA A 53 -2.80 5.35 -23.01
CA ALA A 53 -3.44 5.87 -24.22
C ALA A 53 -3.31 4.80 -25.31
N ARG A 54 -4.45 4.25 -25.77
CA ARG A 54 -4.46 3.34 -26.92
C ARG A 54 -4.06 4.14 -28.16
N THR A 55 -2.95 3.77 -28.78
CA THR A 55 -2.64 4.19 -30.15
C THR A 55 -3.36 3.23 -31.10
N LEU A 56 -4.14 3.80 -32.04
CA LEU A 56 -4.87 3.10 -33.09
C LEU A 56 -3.95 2.70 -34.24
#